data_AF-A0A963INX3-F1
#
_entry.id   AF-A0A963INX3-F1
#
_cell.length_a   1.000
_cell.length_b   1.000
_cell.length_c   1.000
_cell.angle_alpha   90.00
_cell.angle_beta   90.00
_cell.angle_gamma   90.00
#
_symmetry.space_group_name_H-M   'P 1'
#
loop_
_entity.id
_entity.type
_entity.pdbx_description
1 polymer ?
#
loop_
_entity_poly.entity_id
_entity_poly.type
_entity_poly.pdbx_seq_one_letter_code
_entity_poly.pdbx_strand_id
1 'polypeptide(L)'
;IYAAEAVGIPIAPLVAGLGVGGLAIALAIRPTLENIIGGLTLFADRPVRVGDFCRYGDQIGTVEQIGLRSTRIRSLERTIVTVPNADFSQMQLDNFAARDQRLLKTVLGLRYETTPEQLRYVLAELRKMLLGHPMVMPAPARVRFVGYGAYSLDIEIFAYLRCQDQDTFLGIQEDIFLRIADIVTEGGSGFAFPSQTHYHARDTGIDAERAREAEAKVEGWREQDRLPFPEFDPRLRREMENSLDYPQKGAYNYRKR
;
A
#
# COMPACT_ATOMS: atom_id res chain seq x y z
N ILE A 1 -33.98 -42.08 34.75
CA ILE A 1 -35.38 -41.67 34.45
C ILE A 1 -36.34 -42.68 35.08
N TYR A 2 -36.32 -43.96 34.65
CA TYR A 2 -37.15 -45.04 35.24
C TYR A 2 -37.03 -45.21 36.78
N ALA A 3 -35.84 -45.04 37.37
CA ALA A 3 -35.66 -45.16 38.82
C ALA A 3 -36.17 -43.96 39.64
N ALA A 4 -36.33 -42.77 39.03
CA ALA A 4 -36.78 -41.55 39.73
C ALA A 4 -38.31 -41.44 39.78
N GLU A 5 -38.98 -42.01 38.78
CA GLU A 5 -40.45 -42.09 38.69
C GLU A 5 -41.02 -43.04 39.76
N ALA A 6 -40.29 -44.12 40.07
CA ALA A 6 -40.65 -45.09 41.11
C ALA A 6 -40.58 -44.54 42.55
N VAL A 7 -39.90 -43.40 42.77
CA VAL A 7 -39.67 -42.79 44.11
C VAL A 7 -40.47 -41.50 44.30
N GLY A 8 -41.35 -41.14 43.35
CA GLY A 8 -42.23 -39.96 43.46
C GLY A 8 -41.52 -38.61 43.31
N ILE A 9 -40.29 -38.59 42.79
CA ILE A 9 -39.53 -37.35 42.54
C ILE A 9 -39.98 -36.76 41.19
N PRO A 10 -40.39 -35.48 41.13
CA PRO A 10 -40.78 -34.87 39.87
C PRO A 10 -39.55 -34.74 38.96
N ILE A 11 -39.50 -35.57 37.91
CA ILE A 11 -38.37 -35.68 36.99
C ILE A 11 -38.17 -34.39 36.21
N ALA A 12 -39.25 -33.69 35.83
CA ALA A 12 -39.17 -32.47 35.04
C ALA A 12 -38.38 -31.33 35.73
N PRO A 13 -38.63 -30.96 37.01
CA PRO A 13 -37.80 -30.03 37.77
C PRO A 13 -36.34 -30.47 37.91
N LEU A 14 -36.07 -31.77 38.07
CA LEU A 14 -34.70 -32.29 38.19
C LEU A 14 -33.94 -32.17 36.86
N VAL A 15 -34.56 -32.55 35.76
CA VAL A 15 -33.99 -32.41 34.41
C VAL A 15 -33.82 -30.94 34.04
N ALA A 16 -34.79 -30.09 34.39
CA ALA A 16 -34.68 -28.64 34.19
C ALA A 16 -33.52 -28.04 35.00
N GLY A 17 -33.39 -28.41 36.28
CA GLY A 17 -32.30 -27.98 37.16
C GLY A 17 -30.92 -28.45 36.67
N LEU A 18 -30.81 -29.69 36.19
CA LEU A 18 -29.59 -30.21 35.56
C LEU A 18 -29.28 -29.53 34.23
N GLY A 19 -30.30 -29.21 33.43
CA GLY A 19 -30.14 -28.48 32.17
C GLY A 19 -29.61 -27.06 32.39
N VAL A 20 -30.21 -26.33 33.33
CA VAL A 20 -29.75 -24.98 33.69
C VAL A 20 -28.38 -25.01 34.37
N GLY A 21 -28.16 -25.94 35.30
CA GLY A 21 -26.86 -26.10 35.97
C GLY A 21 -25.74 -26.50 35.00
N GLY A 22 -26.02 -27.39 34.06
CA GLY A 22 -25.08 -27.80 33.01
C GLY A 22 -24.74 -26.65 32.06
N LEU A 23 -25.72 -25.85 31.66
CA LEU A 23 -25.49 -24.65 30.83
C LEU A 23 -24.62 -23.63 31.57
N ALA A 24 -24.88 -23.38 32.86
CA ALA A 24 -24.08 -22.46 33.66
C ALA A 24 -22.60 -22.89 33.74
N ILE A 25 -22.34 -24.19 33.95
CA ILE A 25 -20.98 -24.75 33.96
C ILE A 25 -20.32 -24.62 32.57
N ALA A 26 -21.06 -24.92 31.49
CA ALA A 26 -20.57 -24.80 30.13
C ALA A 26 -20.17 -23.35 29.78
N LEU A 27 -20.98 -22.38 30.17
CA LEU A 27 -20.68 -20.96 30.00
C LEU A 27 -19.46 -20.51 30.82
N ALA A 28 -19.29 -21.06 32.03
CA ALA A 28 -18.14 -20.75 32.89
C ALA A 28 -16.82 -21.31 32.35
N ILE A 29 -16.81 -22.52 31.78
CA ILE A 29 -15.59 -23.15 31.25
C ILE A 29 -15.22 -22.66 29.85
N ARG A 30 -16.20 -22.14 29.09
CA ARG A 30 -16.04 -21.72 27.69
C ARG A 30 -14.77 -20.91 27.42
N PRO A 31 -14.40 -19.84 28.16
CA PRO A 31 -13.20 -19.06 27.88
C PRO A 31 -11.89 -19.87 28.01
N THR A 32 -11.86 -20.87 28.89
CA THR A 32 -10.69 -21.75 29.05
C THR A 32 -10.54 -22.66 27.84
N LEU A 33 -11.65 -23.26 27.38
CA LEU A 33 -11.66 -24.12 26.19
C LEU A 33 -11.32 -23.34 24.93
N GLU A 34 -11.86 -22.13 24.76
CA GLU A 34 -11.55 -21.24 23.64
C GLU A 34 -10.05 -20.95 23.54
N ASN A 35 -9.39 -20.68 24.67
CA ASN A 35 -7.94 -20.42 24.68
C ASN A 35 -7.10 -21.67 24.39
N ILE A 36 -7.52 -22.85 24.86
CA ILE A 36 -6.82 -24.11 24.56
C ILE A 36 -6.95 -24.43 23.07
N ILE A 37 -8.16 -24.33 22.51
CA ILE A 37 -8.42 -24.54 21.08
C ILE A 37 -7.62 -23.53 20.26
N GLY A 38 -7.65 -22.25 20.62
CA GLY A 38 -6.84 -21.22 19.97
C GLY A 38 -5.33 -21.53 20.02
N GLY A 39 -4.85 -22.04 21.16
CA GLY A 39 -3.45 -22.48 21.29
C GLY A 39 -3.11 -23.66 20.38
N LEU A 40 -4.00 -24.65 20.28
CA LEU A 40 -3.84 -25.79 19.37
C LEU A 40 -3.86 -25.36 17.90
N THR A 41 -4.74 -24.44 17.51
CA THR A 41 -4.79 -23.86 16.16
C THR A 41 -3.49 -23.13 15.83
N LEU A 42 -2.99 -22.27 16.74
CA LEU A 42 -1.70 -21.58 16.56
C LEU A 42 -0.54 -22.57 16.38
N PHE A 43 -0.56 -23.70 17.10
CA PHE A 43 0.46 -24.74 16.98
C PHE A 43 0.35 -25.57 15.70
N ALA A 44 -0.88 -25.86 15.26
CA ALA A 44 -1.16 -26.66 14.07
C ALA A 44 -0.87 -25.87 12.77
N ASP A 45 -1.45 -24.67 12.66
CA ASP A 45 -1.36 -23.86 11.45
C ASP A 45 -0.06 -23.06 11.38
N ARG A 46 0.57 -22.80 12.54
CA ARG A 46 1.83 -22.05 12.70
C ARG A 46 1.88 -20.75 11.87
N PRO A 47 0.87 -19.86 11.95
CA PRO A 47 0.92 -18.57 11.24
C PRO A 47 2.09 -17.70 11.72
N VAL A 48 2.50 -17.87 12.98
CA VAL A 48 3.70 -17.30 13.59
C VAL A 48 4.39 -18.34 14.47
N ARG A 49 5.71 -18.18 14.64
CA ARG A 49 6.55 -19.04 15.49
C ARG A 49 7.22 -18.21 16.58
N VAL A 50 7.69 -18.88 17.63
CA VAL A 50 8.57 -18.24 18.62
C VAL A 50 9.82 -17.72 17.91
N GLY A 51 10.13 -16.44 18.12
CA GLY A 51 11.18 -15.69 17.44
C GLY A 51 10.70 -14.86 16.26
N ASP A 52 9.49 -15.09 15.74
CA ASP A 52 8.97 -14.32 14.61
C ASP A 52 8.61 -12.90 15.05
N PHE A 53 9.02 -11.91 14.25
CA PHE A 53 8.54 -10.54 14.35
C PHE A 53 7.28 -10.40 13.51
N CYS A 54 6.17 -9.98 14.13
CA CYS A 54 4.87 -9.89 13.47
C CYS A 54 4.06 -8.68 13.93
N ARG A 55 3.08 -8.28 13.11
CA ARG A 55 1.96 -7.42 13.52
C ARG A 55 0.77 -8.29 13.91
N TYR A 56 0.13 -7.94 15.03
CA TYR A 56 -1.09 -8.56 15.53
C TYR A 56 -2.08 -7.45 15.90
N GLY A 57 -3.20 -7.36 15.17
CA GLY A 57 -4.05 -6.17 15.21
C GLY A 57 -3.23 -4.92 14.85
N ASP A 58 -3.22 -3.92 15.74
CA ASP A 58 -2.50 -2.65 15.55
C ASP A 58 -1.11 -2.62 16.21
N GLN A 59 -0.71 -3.71 16.88
CA GLN A 59 0.56 -3.78 17.61
C GLN A 59 1.60 -4.61 16.84
N ILE A 60 2.87 -4.34 17.10
CA ILE A 60 4.00 -5.07 16.51
C ILE A 60 4.97 -5.55 17.59
N GLY A 61 5.52 -6.74 17.40
CA GLY A 61 6.45 -7.32 18.36
C GLY A 61 6.98 -8.68 17.94
N THR A 62 7.89 -9.21 18.74
CA THR A 62 8.49 -10.54 18.54
C THR A 62 7.82 -11.55 19.46
N VAL A 63 7.34 -12.66 18.92
CA VAL A 63 6.73 -13.73 19.71
C VAL A 63 7.82 -14.38 20.57
N GLU A 64 7.70 -14.28 21.90
CA GLU A 64 8.65 -14.92 22.82
C GLU A 64 8.22 -16.33 23.20
N GLN A 65 6.92 -16.54 23.37
CA GLN A 65 6.40 -17.81 23.84
C GLN A 65 4.94 -17.98 23.43
N ILE A 66 4.61 -19.14 22.89
CA ILE A 66 3.22 -19.59 22.70
C ILE A 66 2.94 -20.63 23.78
N GLY A 67 2.19 -20.23 24.82
CA GLY A 67 1.79 -21.12 25.90
C GLY A 67 0.45 -21.80 25.62
N LEU A 68 -0.03 -22.63 26.56
CA LEU A 68 -1.29 -23.34 26.42
C LEU A 68 -2.51 -22.41 26.31
N ARG A 69 -2.53 -21.32 27.10
CA ARG A 69 -3.68 -20.39 27.19
C ARG A 69 -3.41 -19.01 26.59
N SER A 70 -2.15 -18.62 26.47
CA SER A 70 -1.76 -17.27 26.07
C SER A 70 -0.43 -17.26 25.35
N THR A 71 -0.26 -16.26 24.48
CA THR A 71 0.97 -15.96 23.77
C THR A 71 1.61 -14.70 24.37
N ARG A 72 2.92 -14.75 24.61
CA ARG A 72 3.72 -13.62 25.09
C ARG A 72 4.53 -13.04 23.94
N ILE A 73 4.46 -11.73 23.79
CA ILE A 73 5.06 -10.98 22.69
C ILE A 73 5.87 -9.84 23.28
N ARG A 74 7.13 -9.70 22.86
CA ARG A 74 7.96 -8.55 23.23
C ARG A 74 7.71 -7.41 22.25
N SER A 75 7.22 -6.28 22.77
CA SER A 75 7.01 -5.07 21.99
C SER A 75 8.35 -4.43 21.58
N LEU A 76 8.29 -3.44 20.68
CA LEU A 76 9.45 -2.63 20.34
C LEU A 76 10.00 -1.82 21.52
N GLU A 77 9.14 -1.44 22.47
CA GLU A 77 9.53 -0.79 23.73
C GLU A 77 10.14 -1.79 24.74
N ARG A 78 10.32 -3.05 24.33
CA ARG A 78 10.87 -4.17 25.11
C ARG A 78 10.00 -4.61 26.30
N THR A 79 8.73 -4.18 26.34
CA THR A 79 7.71 -4.66 27.29
C THR A 79 7.13 -6.00 26.83
N ILE A 80 6.53 -6.75 27.76
CA ILE A 80 5.86 -8.03 27.45
C ILE A 80 4.36 -7.83 27.39
N VAL A 81 3.79 -8.07 26.22
CA VAL A 81 2.35 -8.12 25.98
C VAL A 81 1.91 -9.57 26.06
N THR A 82 0.92 -9.87 26.89
CA THR A 82 0.33 -11.22 27.00
C THR A 82 -1.06 -11.20 26.39
N VAL A 83 -1.26 -12.00 25.35
CA VAL A 83 -2.54 -12.07 24.62
C VAL A 83 -3.14 -13.46 24.84
N PRO A 84 -4.42 -13.59 25.24
CA PRO A 84 -5.12 -14.87 25.26
C PRO A 84 -5.09 -15.51 23.87
N ASN A 85 -4.87 -16.83 23.80
CA ASN A 85 -4.75 -17.52 22.51
C ASN A 85 -6.04 -17.51 21.70
N ALA A 86 -7.21 -17.49 22.38
CA ALA A 86 -8.50 -17.33 21.73
C ALA A 86 -8.53 -16.07 20.86
N ASP A 87 -8.15 -14.93 21.46
CA ASP A 87 -8.12 -13.63 20.79
C ASP A 87 -7.02 -13.60 19.72
N PHE A 88 -5.79 -14.04 20.06
CA PHE A 88 -4.65 -13.99 19.16
C PHE A 88 -4.87 -14.81 17.87
N SER A 89 -5.50 -15.99 17.98
CA SER A 89 -5.82 -16.85 16.83
C SER A 89 -6.88 -16.29 15.89
N GLN A 90 -7.72 -15.36 16.38
CA GLN A 90 -8.79 -14.72 15.60
C GLN A 90 -8.33 -13.38 14.99
N MET A 91 -7.19 -12.85 15.41
CA MET A 91 -6.62 -11.61 14.88
C MET A 91 -6.03 -11.82 13.48
N GLN A 92 -5.98 -10.74 12.71
CA GLN A 92 -5.13 -10.68 11.53
C GLN A 92 -3.65 -10.63 11.98
N LEU A 93 -2.89 -11.64 11.55
CA LEU A 93 -1.46 -11.76 11.82
C LEU A 93 -0.67 -11.49 10.53
N ASP A 94 0.20 -10.48 10.55
CA ASP A 94 1.14 -10.18 9.46
C ASP A 94 2.56 -10.55 9.92
N ASN A 95 3.07 -11.66 9.40
CA ASN A 95 4.34 -12.24 9.81
C ASN A 95 5.49 -11.64 8.97
N PHE A 96 6.24 -10.72 9.58
CA PHE A 96 7.37 -10.08 8.90
C PHE A 96 8.59 -10.99 8.79
N ALA A 97 8.72 -12.00 9.65
CA ALA A 97 9.81 -12.98 9.55
C ALA A 97 9.65 -13.92 8.36
N ALA A 98 8.42 -14.12 7.87
CA ALA A 98 8.14 -14.92 6.67
C ALA A 98 8.36 -14.15 5.35
N ARG A 99 8.75 -12.87 5.41
CA ARG A 99 8.93 -12.02 4.24
C ARG A 99 10.08 -12.52 3.37
N ASP A 100 9.85 -12.70 2.08
CA ASP A 100 10.87 -13.07 1.10
C ASP A 100 11.68 -11.87 0.59
N GLN A 101 11.02 -10.72 0.44
CA GLN A 101 11.60 -9.48 -0.08
C GLN A 101 10.95 -8.26 0.56
N ARG A 102 11.67 -7.13 0.59
CA ARG A 102 11.14 -5.88 1.14
C ARG A 102 10.77 -4.88 0.05
N LEU A 103 9.56 -4.33 0.15
CA LEU A 103 9.08 -3.31 -0.77
C LEU A 103 9.70 -1.94 -0.44
N LEU A 104 10.41 -1.37 -1.41
CA LEU A 104 10.70 0.06 -1.48
C LEU A 104 9.64 0.73 -2.36
N LYS A 105 8.75 1.49 -1.73
CA LYS A 105 7.76 2.32 -2.42
C LYS A 105 7.86 3.76 -1.91
N THR A 106 8.16 4.70 -2.80
CA THR A 106 8.25 6.12 -2.47
C THR A 106 7.80 6.98 -3.64
N VAL A 107 7.38 8.22 -3.34
CA VAL A 107 7.04 9.23 -4.34
C VAL A 107 7.99 10.41 -4.15
N LEU A 108 8.71 10.75 -5.21
CA LEU A 108 9.60 11.91 -5.27
C LEU A 108 8.83 13.06 -5.92
N GLY A 109 8.90 14.24 -5.32
CA GLY A 109 8.39 15.47 -5.93
C GLY A 109 9.51 16.27 -6.57
N LEU A 110 9.46 16.47 -7.89
CA LEU A 110 10.34 17.40 -8.60
C LEU A 110 9.65 18.74 -8.82
N ARG A 111 10.46 19.79 -9.02
CA ARG A 111 10.00 21.14 -9.34
C ARG A 111 9.16 21.22 -10.61
N TYR A 112 8.16 22.11 -10.62
CA TYR A 112 7.34 22.41 -11.80
C TYR A 112 8.12 23.06 -12.95
N GLU A 113 9.26 23.69 -12.66
CA GLU A 113 10.14 24.23 -13.70
C GLU A 113 10.89 23.14 -14.48
N THR A 114 10.84 21.89 -14.04
CA THR A 114 11.47 20.77 -14.74
C THR A 114 10.80 20.56 -16.10
N THR A 115 11.57 20.72 -17.17
CA THR A 115 11.05 20.55 -18.53
C THR A 115 10.72 19.08 -18.83
N PRO A 116 9.83 18.80 -19.81
CA PRO A 116 9.51 17.44 -20.21
C PRO A 116 10.74 16.61 -20.60
N GLU A 117 11.76 17.23 -21.20
CA GLU A 117 13.01 16.59 -21.63
C GLU A 117 13.90 16.24 -20.43
N GLN A 118 14.03 17.15 -19.46
CA GLN A 118 14.72 16.88 -18.20
C GLN A 118 14.02 15.75 -17.42
N LEU A 119 12.69 15.77 -17.36
CA LEU A 119 11.92 14.73 -16.69
C LEU A 119 12.12 13.37 -17.37
N ARG A 120 12.11 13.30 -18.71
CA ARG A 120 12.42 12.06 -19.45
C ARG A 120 13.82 11.55 -19.14
N TYR A 121 14.82 12.43 -19.05
CA TYR A 121 16.19 12.08 -18.69
C TYR A 121 16.27 11.50 -17.27
N VAL A 122 15.74 12.21 -16.26
CA VAL A 122 15.72 11.75 -14.86
C VAL A 122 15.02 10.39 -14.76
N LEU A 123 13.85 10.22 -15.39
CA LEU A 123 13.14 8.94 -15.40
C LEU A 123 13.97 7.81 -16.03
N ALA A 124 14.77 8.07 -17.06
CA ALA A 124 15.61 7.06 -17.70
C ALA A 124 16.78 6.65 -16.79
N GLU A 125 17.51 7.61 -16.23
CA GLU A 125 18.65 7.33 -15.35
C GLU A 125 18.21 6.69 -14.02
N LEU A 126 17.07 7.10 -13.45
CA LEU A 126 16.51 6.43 -12.27
C LEU A 126 16.16 4.96 -12.55
N ARG A 127 15.60 4.65 -13.73
CA ARG A 127 15.31 3.25 -14.12
C ARG A 127 16.59 2.45 -14.28
N LYS A 128 17.60 3.03 -14.91
CA LYS A 128 18.91 2.41 -15.12
C LYS A 128 19.62 2.14 -13.80
N MET A 129 19.64 3.12 -12.89
CA MET A 129 20.19 2.95 -11.53
C MET A 129 19.47 1.83 -10.78
N LEU A 130 18.14 1.85 -10.78
CA LEU A 130 17.33 0.85 -10.06
C LEU A 130 17.52 -0.57 -10.61
N LEU A 131 17.58 -0.73 -11.95
CA LEU A 131 17.86 -2.02 -12.59
C LEU A 131 19.31 -2.48 -12.42
N GLY A 132 20.25 -1.56 -12.31
CA GLY A 132 21.68 -1.86 -12.11
C GLY A 132 22.05 -2.12 -10.65
N HIS A 133 21.20 -1.77 -9.68
CA HIS A 133 21.48 -1.92 -8.26
C HIS A 133 21.44 -3.40 -7.84
N PRO A 134 22.51 -3.97 -7.25
CA PRO A 134 22.61 -5.41 -7.02
C PRO A 134 21.58 -5.97 -6.02
N MET A 135 21.14 -5.14 -5.06
CA MET A 135 20.13 -5.52 -4.08
C MET A 135 18.70 -5.31 -4.55
N VAL A 136 18.48 -4.75 -5.73
CA VAL A 136 17.13 -4.56 -6.28
C VAL A 136 16.74 -5.78 -7.11
N MET A 137 15.50 -6.21 -6.95
CA MET A 137 14.92 -7.26 -7.79
C MET A 137 14.65 -6.71 -9.20
N PRO A 138 15.05 -7.42 -10.27
CA PRO A 138 14.86 -6.94 -11.64
C PRO A 138 13.40 -6.69 -12.02
N ALA A 139 12.47 -7.43 -11.41
CA ALA A 139 11.04 -7.26 -11.64
C ALA A 139 10.24 -7.56 -10.37
N PRO A 140 9.26 -6.71 -10.01
CA PRO A 140 9.08 -5.34 -10.50
C PRO A 140 10.15 -4.35 -10.00
N ALA A 141 10.76 -3.59 -10.92
CA ALA A 141 11.55 -2.39 -10.65
C ALA A 141 11.03 -1.26 -11.56
N ARG A 142 10.26 -0.34 -10.99
CA ARG A 142 9.46 0.65 -11.74
C ARG A 142 9.74 2.06 -11.25
N VAL A 143 9.94 2.96 -12.22
CA VAL A 143 9.99 4.41 -12.01
C VAL A 143 9.08 5.08 -13.03
N ARG A 144 8.07 5.82 -12.57
CA ARG A 144 7.02 6.41 -13.42
C ARG A 144 6.65 7.82 -12.95
N PHE A 145 6.43 8.72 -13.89
CA PHE A 145 5.73 9.98 -13.62
C PHE A 145 4.24 9.67 -13.46
N VAL A 146 3.71 9.88 -12.26
CA VAL A 146 2.35 9.43 -11.87
C VAL A 146 1.34 10.56 -11.79
N GLY A 147 1.78 11.80 -11.67
CA GLY A 147 0.86 12.93 -11.63
C GLY A 147 1.50 14.28 -11.34
N TYR A 148 0.64 15.28 -11.32
CA TYR A 148 0.95 16.65 -10.93
C TYR A 148 0.40 16.87 -9.51
N GLY A 149 1.30 17.06 -8.54
CA GLY A 149 0.98 17.35 -7.14
C GLY A 149 0.75 18.84 -6.91
N ALA A 150 0.35 19.25 -5.70
CA ALA A 150 0.03 20.66 -5.42
C ALA A 150 1.19 21.63 -5.68
N TYR A 151 2.44 21.16 -5.57
CA TYR A 151 3.66 21.94 -5.77
C TYR A 151 4.79 21.12 -6.42
N SER A 152 4.48 19.93 -6.96
CA SER A 152 5.46 18.97 -7.47
C SER A 152 5.02 18.23 -8.74
N LEU A 153 6.00 17.75 -9.49
CA LEU A 153 5.87 16.67 -10.47
C LEU A 153 6.18 15.35 -9.77
N ASP A 154 5.18 14.46 -9.67
CA ASP A 154 5.27 13.28 -8.81
C ASP A 154 5.81 12.07 -9.58
N ILE A 155 6.91 11.51 -9.08
CA ILE A 155 7.58 10.32 -9.61
C ILE A 155 7.47 9.19 -8.60
N GLU A 156 6.73 8.14 -8.93
CA GLU A 156 6.67 6.93 -8.10
C GLU A 156 7.85 6.00 -8.43
N ILE A 157 8.51 5.54 -7.37
CA ILE A 157 9.48 4.45 -7.39
C ILE A 157 8.87 3.26 -6.65
N PHE A 158 8.88 2.10 -7.32
CA PHE A 158 8.39 0.83 -6.78
C PHE A 158 9.38 -0.28 -7.11
N ALA A 159 9.99 -0.88 -6.08
CA ALA A 159 10.91 -2.00 -6.24
C ALA A 159 10.87 -2.95 -5.04
N TYR A 160 11.13 -4.24 -5.28
CA TYR A 160 11.46 -5.16 -4.19
C TYR A 160 12.98 -5.23 -3.99
N LEU A 161 13.42 -5.29 -2.74
CA LEU A 161 14.81 -5.38 -2.33
C LEU A 161 15.11 -6.78 -1.77
N ARG A 162 16.31 -7.28 -2.07
CA ARG A 162 16.86 -8.58 -1.65
C ARG A 162 17.31 -8.55 -0.19
N CYS A 163 16.40 -8.23 0.72
CA CYS A 163 16.66 -8.21 2.16
C CYS A 163 15.39 -8.54 2.93
N GLN A 164 15.56 -8.99 4.18
CA GLN A 164 14.47 -9.33 5.09
C GLN A 164 14.54 -8.48 6.36
N ASP A 165 15.74 -8.23 6.87
CA ASP A 165 15.99 -7.45 8.07
C ASP A 165 15.80 -5.94 7.82
N GLN A 166 15.53 -5.22 8.90
CA GLN A 166 15.26 -3.78 8.86
C GLN A 166 16.53 -2.98 8.57
N ASP A 167 17.65 -3.34 9.17
CA ASP A 167 18.87 -2.53 9.12
C ASP A 167 19.48 -2.55 7.71
N THR A 168 19.57 -3.72 7.07
CA THR A 168 20.01 -3.86 5.68
C THR A 168 19.06 -3.15 4.72
N PHE A 169 17.75 -3.23 4.96
CA PHE A 169 16.77 -2.49 4.16
C PHE A 169 17.01 -0.98 4.21
N LEU A 170 17.24 -0.43 5.41
CA LEU A 170 17.49 1.00 5.59
C LEU A 170 18.81 1.41 4.92
N GLY A 171 19.86 0.59 5.02
CA GLY A 171 21.12 0.85 4.33
C GLY A 171 20.98 0.85 2.79
N ILE A 172 20.23 -0.10 2.22
CA ILE A 172 19.95 -0.12 0.77
C ILE A 172 19.10 1.09 0.37
N GLN A 173 18.08 1.43 1.18
CA GLN A 173 17.22 2.58 0.93
C GLN A 173 18.02 3.88 0.93
N GLU A 174 18.94 4.06 1.87
CA GLU A 174 19.83 5.21 1.96
C GLU A 174 20.70 5.35 0.70
N ASP A 175 21.38 4.28 0.27
CA ASP A 175 22.19 4.30 -0.96
C ASP A 175 21.35 4.68 -2.18
N ILE A 176 20.16 4.09 -2.33
CA ILE A 176 19.24 4.40 -3.43
C ILE A 176 18.81 5.88 -3.39
N PHE A 177 18.50 6.41 -2.20
CA PHE A 177 18.05 7.80 -2.03
C PHE A 177 19.15 8.81 -2.32
N LEU A 178 20.39 8.53 -1.94
CA LEU A 178 21.53 9.38 -2.28
C LEU A 178 21.78 9.40 -3.79
N ARG A 179 21.76 8.25 -4.46
CA ARG A 179 21.88 8.17 -5.92
C ARG A 179 20.74 8.90 -6.65
N ILE A 180 19.53 8.83 -6.10
CA ILE A 180 18.39 9.60 -6.63
C ILE A 180 18.71 11.11 -6.59
N ALA A 181 19.26 11.61 -5.48
CA ALA A 181 19.60 13.02 -5.36
C ALA A 181 20.66 13.46 -6.38
N ASP A 182 21.68 12.62 -6.61
CA ASP A 182 22.70 12.87 -7.64
C ASP A 182 22.07 12.93 -9.04
N ILE A 183 21.25 11.94 -9.41
CA ILE A 183 20.59 11.87 -10.73
C ILE A 183 19.67 13.07 -10.98
N VAL A 184 18.92 13.51 -9.95
CA VAL A 184 18.04 14.68 -10.06
C VAL A 184 18.87 15.94 -10.32
N THR A 185 20.00 16.08 -9.63
CA THR A 185 20.93 17.21 -9.78
C THR A 185 21.60 17.19 -11.16
N GLU A 186 22.09 16.05 -11.62
CA GLU A 186 22.69 15.86 -12.95
C GLU A 186 21.69 16.15 -14.08
N GLY A 187 20.41 15.84 -13.88
CA GLY A 187 19.33 16.18 -14.82
C GLY A 187 18.99 17.67 -14.88
N GLY A 188 19.63 18.51 -14.07
CA GLY A 188 19.36 19.95 -13.99
C GLY A 188 17.99 20.26 -13.38
N SER A 189 17.43 19.34 -12.60
CA SER A 189 16.18 19.52 -11.85
C SER A 189 16.50 19.68 -10.36
N GLY A 190 15.46 19.80 -9.54
CA GLY A 190 15.58 19.84 -8.10
C GLY A 190 14.30 19.35 -7.44
N PHE A 191 14.42 19.00 -6.16
CA PHE A 191 13.27 18.61 -5.36
C PHE A 191 12.32 19.79 -5.14
N ALA A 192 11.03 19.49 -5.17
CA ALA A 192 10.00 20.45 -4.88
C ALA A 192 9.93 20.72 -3.38
N PHE A 193 9.73 22.00 -3.04
CA PHE A 193 9.32 22.42 -1.71
C PHE A 193 7.87 22.89 -1.78
N PRO A 194 7.11 22.86 -0.67
CA PRO A 194 5.86 23.59 -0.59
C PRO A 194 6.08 25.04 -1.06
N SER A 195 5.45 25.39 -2.18
CA SER A 195 5.68 26.67 -2.86
C SER A 195 4.38 27.46 -2.94
N GLN A 196 4.49 28.76 -2.72
CA GLN A 196 3.38 29.70 -2.89
C GLN A 196 3.86 30.87 -3.74
N THR A 197 3.04 31.27 -4.72
CA THR A 197 3.28 32.47 -5.51
C THR A 197 2.56 33.63 -4.85
N HIS A 198 3.31 34.61 -4.35
CA HIS A 198 2.75 35.86 -3.83
C HIS A 198 2.93 36.96 -4.89
N TYR A 199 1.81 37.44 -5.43
CA TYR A 199 1.81 38.46 -6.47
C TYR A 199 2.02 39.86 -5.88
N HIS A 200 3.25 40.36 -5.91
CA HIS A 200 3.57 41.75 -5.56
C HIS A 200 3.42 42.72 -6.75
N ALA A 201 3.44 42.18 -7.97
CA ALA A 201 3.18 42.85 -9.22
C ALA A 201 2.59 41.84 -10.23
N ARG A 202 2.16 42.31 -11.40
CA ARG A 202 1.66 41.43 -12.47
C ARG A 202 2.80 40.53 -12.95
N ASP A 203 2.57 39.21 -12.98
CA ASP A 203 3.54 38.26 -13.51
C ASP A 203 3.56 38.26 -15.05
N THR A 204 4.36 37.37 -15.64
CA THR A 204 4.38 37.14 -17.10
C THR A 204 3.02 36.73 -17.66
N GLY A 205 2.09 36.29 -16.82
CA GLY A 205 0.74 35.91 -17.21
C GLY A 205 0.70 34.70 -18.13
N ILE A 206 -0.49 34.45 -18.68
CA ILE A 206 -0.70 33.49 -19.77
C ILE A 206 -0.29 34.10 -21.11
N ASP A 207 0.14 33.25 -22.04
CA ASP A 207 0.43 33.67 -23.43
C ASP A 207 -0.85 34.20 -24.09
N ALA A 208 -0.92 35.52 -24.26
CA ALA A 208 -2.11 36.21 -24.73
C ALA A 208 -2.44 35.91 -26.20
N GLU A 209 -1.45 35.57 -27.03
CA GLU A 209 -1.68 35.22 -28.43
C GLU A 209 -2.32 33.84 -28.51
N ARG A 210 -1.74 32.84 -27.83
CA ARG A 210 -2.30 31.49 -27.76
C ARG A 210 -3.68 31.47 -27.09
N ALA A 211 -3.90 32.33 -26.10
CA ALA A 211 -5.21 32.49 -25.46
C ALA A 211 -6.27 32.97 -26.47
N ARG A 212 -5.98 34.03 -27.23
CA ARG A 212 -6.89 34.54 -28.27
C ARG A 212 -7.13 33.50 -29.38
N GLU A 213 -6.10 32.78 -29.80
CA GLU A 213 -6.26 31.70 -30.78
C GLU A 213 -7.17 30.57 -30.28
N ALA A 214 -7.06 30.20 -29.00
CA ALA A 214 -7.92 29.20 -28.39
C ALA A 214 -9.37 29.68 -28.29
N GLU A 215 -9.58 30.93 -27.87
CA GLU A 215 -10.92 31.55 -27.80
C GLU A 215 -11.58 31.62 -29.19
N ALA A 216 -10.85 32.05 -30.21
CA ALA A 216 -11.35 32.09 -31.59
C ALA A 216 -11.73 30.71 -32.13
N LYS A 217 -10.97 29.66 -31.78
CA LYS A 217 -11.32 28.26 -32.12
C LYS A 217 -12.62 27.81 -31.45
N VAL A 218 -12.80 28.15 -30.17
CA VAL A 218 -14.03 27.81 -29.43
C VAL A 218 -15.23 28.55 -30.02
N GLU A 219 -15.07 29.82 -30.41
CA GLU A 219 -16.14 30.58 -31.06
C GLU A 219 -16.52 29.98 -32.42
N GLY A 220 -15.51 29.61 -33.23
CA GLY A 220 -15.76 28.88 -34.48
C GLY A 220 -16.51 27.56 -34.28
N TRP A 221 -16.28 26.84 -33.17
CA TRP A 221 -17.08 25.65 -32.84
C TRP A 221 -18.53 25.97 -32.47
N ARG A 222 -18.78 27.10 -31.81
CA ARG A 222 -20.15 27.56 -31.48
C ARG A 222 -20.92 27.96 -32.72
N GLU A 223 -20.32 28.76 -33.59
CA GLU A 223 -20.95 29.21 -34.85
C GLU A 223 -21.30 28.04 -35.79
N GLN A 224 -20.56 26.93 -35.68
CA GLN A 224 -20.77 25.73 -36.49
C GLN A 224 -21.65 24.67 -35.81
N ASP A 225 -22.21 24.94 -34.63
CA ASP A 225 -22.96 23.99 -33.80
C ASP A 225 -22.18 22.68 -33.54
N ARG A 226 -20.86 22.77 -33.35
CA ARG A 226 -19.92 21.64 -33.16
C ARG A 226 -19.17 21.67 -31.84
N LEU A 227 -19.74 22.33 -30.83
CA LEU A 227 -19.13 22.42 -29.51
C LEU A 227 -19.01 21.01 -28.86
N PRO A 228 -17.81 20.57 -28.43
CA PRO A 228 -17.59 19.19 -27.96
C PRO A 228 -17.94 19.01 -26.47
N PHE A 229 -19.02 19.65 -26.01
CA PHE A 229 -19.44 19.63 -24.61
C PHE A 229 -20.96 19.41 -24.51
N PRO A 230 -21.45 18.49 -23.65
CA PRO A 230 -20.68 17.70 -22.68
C PRO A 230 -19.84 16.56 -23.30
N GLU A 231 -20.09 16.19 -24.56
CA GLU A 231 -19.31 15.17 -25.27
C GLU A 231 -19.06 15.57 -26.73
N PHE A 232 -18.07 14.95 -27.37
CA PHE A 232 -17.85 15.04 -28.81
C PHE A 232 -18.97 14.35 -29.60
N ASP A 233 -19.24 14.83 -30.82
CA ASP A 233 -20.11 14.12 -31.76
C ASP A 233 -19.63 12.66 -31.97
N PRO A 234 -20.52 11.66 -31.94
CA PRO A 234 -20.13 10.26 -32.05
C PRO A 234 -19.36 9.88 -33.33
N ARG A 235 -19.55 10.61 -34.44
CA ARG A 235 -18.82 10.36 -35.69
C ARG A 235 -17.39 10.87 -35.57
N LEU A 236 -17.23 12.10 -35.09
CA LEU A 236 -15.92 12.71 -34.85
C LEU A 236 -15.11 11.90 -33.82
N ARG A 237 -15.76 11.37 -32.80
CA ARG A 237 -15.14 10.46 -31.82
C ARG A 237 -14.49 9.24 -32.49
N ARG A 238 -15.19 8.58 -33.42
CA ARG A 238 -14.66 7.41 -34.15
C ARG A 238 -13.47 7.76 -35.04
N GLU A 239 -13.45 8.98 -35.60
CA GLU A 239 -12.32 9.46 -36.41
C GLU A 239 -11.08 9.74 -35.55
N MET A 240 -11.28 10.20 -34.31
CA MET A 240 -10.18 10.48 -33.37
C MET A 240 -9.69 9.25 -32.62
N GLU A 241 -10.45 8.16 -32.59
CA GLU A 241 -10.08 6.92 -31.94
C GLU A 241 -8.75 6.39 -32.48
N ASN A 242 -7.83 6.06 -31.57
CA ASN A 242 -6.51 5.52 -31.91
C ASN A 242 -5.66 6.46 -32.84
N SER A 243 -5.97 7.76 -32.92
CA SER A 243 -5.24 8.70 -33.79
C SER A 243 -3.82 9.05 -33.33
N LEU A 244 -3.50 8.81 -32.05
CA LEU A 244 -2.20 9.13 -31.47
C LEU A 244 -1.22 7.94 -31.56
N ASP A 245 0.03 8.25 -31.89
CA ASP A 245 1.14 7.30 -31.86
C ASP A 245 1.45 6.89 -30.41
N TYR A 246 1.28 5.61 -30.09
CA TYR A 246 1.72 5.01 -28.84
C TYR A 246 2.37 3.64 -29.07
N PRO A 247 3.59 3.40 -28.55
CA PRO A 247 4.45 4.38 -27.85
C PRO A 247 4.91 5.50 -28.79
N GLN A 248 5.53 6.57 -28.27
CA GLN A 248 6.00 7.67 -29.11
C GLN A 248 7.09 7.21 -30.09
N LYS A 249 7.19 7.88 -31.24
CA LYS A 249 8.27 7.68 -32.21
C LYS A 249 9.64 7.77 -31.51
N GLY A 250 10.50 6.77 -31.74
CA GLY A 250 11.81 6.66 -31.11
C GLY A 250 11.85 5.73 -29.88
N ALA A 251 10.71 5.28 -29.36
CA ALA A 251 10.66 4.22 -28.35
C ALA A 251 11.08 2.86 -28.93
N TYR A 252 11.67 1.98 -28.11
CA TYR A 252 12.22 0.68 -28.56
C TYR A 252 11.19 -0.26 -29.20
N ASN A 253 9.94 -0.18 -28.76
CA ASN A 253 8.82 -0.98 -29.25
C ASN A 253 7.86 -0.17 -30.13
N TYR A 254 8.29 0.98 -30.64
CA TYR A 254 7.52 1.74 -31.62
C TYR A 254 7.30 0.91 -32.88
N ARG A 255 6.03 0.76 -33.26
CA ARG A 255 5.64 0.19 -34.56
C ARG A 255 4.89 1.27 -35.31
N LYS A 256 5.42 1.66 -36.46
CA LYS A 256 4.74 2.59 -37.37
C LYS A 256 3.45 1.92 -37.84
N ARG A 257 2.32 2.57 -37.61
CA ARG A 257 1.01 2.12 -38.08
C ARG A 257 0.86 2.33 -39.58
#